data_AF-A0A358ENG9-F1
#
_entry.id   AF-A0A358ENG9-F1
#
_cell.length_a   1.000
_cell.length_b   1.000
_cell.length_c   1.000
_cell.angle_alpha   90.00
_cell.angle_beta   90.00
_cell.angle_gamma   90.00
#
_symmetry.space_group_name_H-M   'P 1'
#
loop_
_entity.id
_entity.type
_entity.pdbx_description
1 polymer ?
#
loop_
_entity_poly.entity_id
_entity_poly.type
_entity_poly.pdbx_seq_one_letter_code
_entity_poly.pdbx_strand_id
1 'polypeptide(L)'
;MKIICIYFVLLVFTVNAVEPKFRAEEIDSKVGVGYGLQLADMNGDLKNDIILCDRDKIVWYENPSWKKHQIVGHLTRRDHVCIAARDINGDGMAEIAVGGQWNIGESNNAEKSGAVFYLKPSVDRKANWLPIQLPHEPST
;
A
#
# COMPACT_ATOMS: atom_id res chain seq x y z
N MET A 1 -70.21 16.08 2.52
CA MET A 1 -68.78 16.15 2.85
C MET A 1 -68.05 15.28 1.83
N LYS A 2 -67.36 15.88 0.83
CA LYS A 2 -66.66 15.13 -0.24
C LYS A 2 -65.22 14.89 0.20
N ILE A 3 -64.83 13.63 0.35
CA ILE A 3 -63.46 13.21 0.68
C ILE A 3 -62.67 13.20 -0.63
N ILE A 4 -61.65 14.05 -0.72
CA ILE A 4 -60.70 14.08 -1.84
C ILE A 4 -59.55 13.13 -1.48
N CYS A 5 -59.45 11.99 -2.17
CA CYS A 5 -58.29 11.11 -2.07
C CYS A 5 -57.18 11.63 -2.98
N ILE A 6 -56.04 12.01 -2.41
CA ILE A 6 -54.83 12.35 -3.14
C ILE A 6 -54.02 11.05 -3.30
N TYR A 7 -53.89 10.57 -4.53
CA TYR A 7 -53.03 9.43 -4.85
C TYR A 7 -51.57 9.91 -4.92
N PHE A 8 -50.73 9.40 -4.02
CA PHE A 8 -49.29 9.64 -4.04
C PHE A 8 -48.65 8.67 -5.04
N VAL A 9 -48.19 9.16 -6.19
CA VAL A 9 -47.48 8.35 -7.18
C VAL A 9 -46.01 8.29 -6.79
N LEU A 10 -45.55 7.10 -6.37
CA LEU A 10 -44.14 6.85 -6.12
C LEU A 10 -43.40 6.70 -7.46
N LEU A 11 -42.52 7.64 -7.78
CA LEU A 11 -41.69 7.59 -8.99
C LEU A 11 -40.43 6.78 -8.67
N VAL A 12 -40.35 5.55 -9.20
CA VAL A 12 -39.19 4.67 -9.04
C VAL A 12 -38.23 4.95 -10.20
N PHE A 13 -37.07 5.52 -9.89
CA PHE A 13 -35.97 5.65 -10.85
C PHE A 13 -35.08 4.40 -10.77
N THR A 14 -34.90 3.73 -11.90
CA THR A 14 -33.89 2.69 -12.05
C THR A 14 -32.59 3.32 -12.51
N VAL A 15 -31.60 3.38 -11.61
CA VAL A 15 -30.22 3.70 -12.00
C VAL A 15 -29.60 2.41 -12.52
N ASN A 16 -29.42 2.32 -13.83
CA ASN A 16 -28.65 1.24 -14.42
C ASN A 16 -27.16 1.58 -14.30
N ALA A 17 -26.39 0.72 -13.63
CA ALA A 17 -24.95 0.87 -13.61
C ALA A 17 -24.40 0.63 -15.02
N VAL A 18 -23.76 1.64 -15.59
CA VAL A 18 -22.98 1.49 -16.83
C VAL A 18 -21.65 0.86 -16.45
N GLU A 19 -21.18 -0.10 -17.26
CA GLU A 19 -19.87 -0.70 -17.05
C GLU A 19 -18.77 0.36 -17.16
N PRO A 20 -17.85 0.45 -16.17
CA PRO A 20 -16.77 1.42 -16.21
C PRO A 20 -15.84 1.15 -17.40
N LYS A 21 -15.41 2.22 -18.07
CA LYS A 21 -14.36 2.13 -19.10
C LYS A 21 -13.01 2.26 -18.43
N PHE A 22 -12.11 1.32 -18.72
CA PHE A 22 -10.75 1.33 -18.21
C PHE A 22 -9.77 1.77 -19.30
N ARG A 23 -8.76 2.56 -18.92
CA ARG A 23 -7.59 2.87 -19.74
C ARG A 23 -6.35 2.44 -18.96
N ALA A 24 -5.45 1.70 -19.61
CA ALA A 24 -4.16 1.38 -19.02
C ALA A 24 -3.28 2.64 -18.91
N GLU A 25 -2.57 2.75 -17.80
CA GLU A 25 -1.54 3.76 -17.59
C GLU A 25 -0.30 3.07 -17.02
N GLU A 26 0.81 3.20 -17.72
CA GLU A 26 2.09 2.69 -17.24
C GLU A 26 2.70 3.71 -16.27
N ILE A 27 2.90 3.29 -15.02
CA ILE A 27 3.47 4.12 -13.95
C ILE A 27 4.99 3.99 -13.90
N ASP A 28 5.51 2.75 -13.95
CA ASP A 28 6.94 2.49 -13.96
C ASP A 28 7.23 1.15 -14.67
N SER A 29 7.82 1.20 -15.87
CA SER A 29 8.26 0.02 -16.63
C SER A 29 9.55 -0.61 -16.12
N LYS A 30 10.17 -0.06 -15.08
CA LYS A 30 11.45 -0.52 -14.51
C LYS A 30 11.28 -1.21 -13.16
N VAL A 31 10.05 -1.55 -12.78
CA VAL A 31 9.80 -2.43 -11.62
C VAL A 31 10.49 -3.76 -11.86
N GLY A 32 11.19 -4.28 -10.84
CA GLY A 32 11.89 -5.56 -10.93
C GLY A 32 10.90 -6.73 -10.87
N VAL A 33 10.67 -7.24 -9.66
CA VAL A 33 9.70 -8.33 -9.42
C VAL A 33 8.33 -7.77 -9.08
N GLY A 34 8.28 -6.75 -8.22
CA GLY A 34 7.03 -6.13 -7.74
C GLY A 34 6.11 -7.11 -7.00
N TYR A 35 6.48 -7.48 -5.77
CA TYR A 35 5.75 -8.48 -4.98
C TYR A 35 4.43 -7.97 -4.37
N GLY A 36 4.44 -6.77 -3.79
CA GLY A 36 3.33 -6.29 -2.98
C GLY A 36 3.01 -4.82 -3.26
N LEU A 37 1.72 -4.48 -3.21
CA LEU A 37 1.23 -3.13 -3.42
C LEU A 37 0.31 -2.72 -2.27
N GLN A 38 0.35 -1.44 -1.91
CA GLN A 38 -0.61 -0.78 -1.02
C GLN A 38 -1.03 0.57 -1.59
N LEU A 39 -2.18 1.06 -1.15
CA LEU A 39 -2.67 2.41 -1.44
C LEU A 39 -2.84 3.15 -0.12
N ALA A 40 -2.23 4.34 -0.01
CA ALA A 40 -2.39 5.22 1.14
C ALA A 40 -1.97 6.65 0.78
N ASP A 41 -2.40 7.62 1.59
CA ASP A 41 -1.88 8.98 1.53
C ASP A 41 -0.50 9.04 2.20
N MET A 42 0.53 9.37 1.42
CA MET A 42 1.91 9.41 1.88
C MET A 42 2.42 10.82 2.18
N ASN A 43 1.70 11.86 1.74
CA ASN A 43 2.14 13.26 1.82
C ASN A 43 1.12 14.22 2.46
N GLY A 44 -0.04 13.71 2.89
CA GLY A 44 -1.10 14.45 3.58
C GLY A 44 -2.01 15.25 2.65
N ASP A 45 -2.01 14.96 1.34
CA ASP A 45 -2.80 15.68 0.35
C ASP A 45 -4.20 15.07 0.09
N LEU A 46 -4.56 14.03 0.86
CA LEU A 46 -5.80 13.28 0.80
C LEU A 46 -6.01 12.49 -0.50
N LYS A 47 -4.95 12.27 -1.29
CA LYS A 47 -4.99 11.37 -2.45
C LYS A 47 -4.32 10.05 -2.11
N ASN A 48 -4.85 8.98 -2.70
CA ASN A 48 -4.18 7.69 -2.62
C ASN A 48 -2.97 7.68 -3.55
N ASP A 49 -1.81 7.45 -2.94
CA ASP A 49 -0.57 7.11 -3.61
C ASP A 49 -0.42 5.59 -3.74
N ILE A 50 0.53 5.15 -4.56
CA ILE A 50 0.85 3.73 -4.73
C ILE A 50 2.16 3.43 -4.02
N ILE A 51 2.16 2.46 -3.10
CA ILE A 51 3.35 1.98 -2.43
C ILE A 51 3.67 0.58 -2.97
N LEU A 52 4.91 0.39 -3.42
CA LEU A 52 5.38 -0.84 -4.04
C LEU A 52 6.52 -1.46 -3.21
N CYS A 53 6.33 -2.73 -2.88
CA CYS A 53 7.37 -3.64 -2.44
C CYS A 53 7.94 -4.35 -3.66
N ASP A 54 9.12 -3.92 -4.10
CA ASP A 54 9.93 -4.66 -5.08
C ASP A 54 10.85 -5.63 -4.33
N ARG A 55 11.58 -6.48 -5.05
CA ARG A 55 12.56 -7.39 -4.46
C ARG A 55 13.53 -6.71 -3.49
N ASP A 56 13.97 -5.50 -3.85
CA ASP A 56 15.25 -4.96 -3.39
C ASP A 56 15.14 -3.52 -2.86
N LYS A 57 13.92 -2.97 -2.88
CA LYS A 57 13.58 -1.61 -2.48
C LYS A 57 12.08 -1.49 -2.23
N ILE A 58 11.74 -0.55 -1.35
CA ILE A 58 10.38 -0.05 -1.19
C ILE A 58 10.31 1.36 -1.77
N VAL A 59 9.29 1.62 -2.59
CA VAL A 59 9.09 2.91 -3.26
C VAL A 59 7.63 3.31 -3.15
N TRP A 60 7.35 4.61 -3.29
CA TRP A 60 5.99 5.10 -3.51
C TRP A 60 5.91 6.02 -4.74
N TYR A 61 4.73 6.11 -5.34
CA TYR A 61 4.45 6.93 -6.52
C TYR A 61 3.38 7.96 -6.18
N GLU A 62 3.77 9.24 -6.28
CA GLU A 62 2.98 10.40 -5.82
C GLU A 62 1.89 10.80 -6.82
N ASN A 63 0.63 10.67 -6.41
CA ASN A 63 -0.53 11.05 -7.19
C ASN A 63 -0.63 12.59 -7.35
N PRO A 64 -0.93 13.15 -8.53
CA PRO A 64 -1.26 12.49 -9.80
C PRO A 64 -0.08 12.36 -10.77
N SER A 65 1.09 12.87 -10.39
CA SER A 65 2.27 12.89 -11.27
C SER A 65 2.93 11.52 -11.45
N TRP A 66 2.61 10.59 -10.54
CA TRP A 66 3.27 9.32 -10.36
C TRP A 66 4.78 9.42 -10.15
N LYS A 67 5.23 10.55 -9.60
CA LYS A 67 6.64 10.75 -9.27
C LYS A 67 7.09 9.69 -8.27
N LYS A 68 8.12 8.94 -8.65
CA LYS A 68 8.71 7.89 -7.83
C LYS A 68 9.57 8.47 -6.71
N HIS A 69 9.38 7.97 -5.50
CA HIS A 69 10.19 8.26 -4.32
C HIS A 69 10.65 6.95 -3.70
N GLN A 70 11.94 6.83 -3.38
CA GLN A 70 12.46 5.64 -2.71
C GLN A 70 12.35 5.81 -1.19
N ILE A 71 11.78 4.81 -0.54
CA ILE A 71 11.65 4.74 0.91
C ILE A 71 12.87 4.05 1.51
N VAL A 72 13.26 2.90 0.97
CA VAL A 72 14.45 2.16 1.41
C VAL A 72 14.97 1.24 0.30
N GLY A 73 16.26 0.92 0.35
CA GLY A 73 16.88 -0.12 -0.47
C GLY A 73 16.81 -1.50 0.18
N HIS A 74 17.86 -2.32 0.03
CA HIS A 74 17.90 -3.65 0.61
C HIS A 74 17.81 -3.58 2.14
N LEU A 75 16.90 -4.37 2.71
CA LEU A 75 16.74 -4.52 4.17
C LEU A 75 17.42 -5.80 4.68
N THR A 76 17.55 -6.81 3.81
CA THR A 76 18.05 -8.13 4.15
C THR A 76 18.92 -8.68 3.01
N ARG A 77 19.42 -9.91 3.15
CA ARG A 77 20.23 -10.56 2.10
C ARG A 77 19.38 -11.13 0.97
N ARG A 78 18.10 -11.40 1.22
CA ARG A 78 17.12 -11.90 0.24
C ARG A 78 16.05 -10.85 0.00
N ASP A 79 15.12 -11.23 -0.85
CA ASP A 79 14.04 -10.38 -1.32
C ASP A 79 13.13 -9.90 -0.18
N HIS A 80 12.59 -8.69 -0.35
CA HIS A 80 11.35 -8.28 0.31
C HIS A 80 10.18 -9.09 -0.27
N VAL A 81 9.10 -9.25 0.49
CA VAL A 81 7.97 -10.11 0.12
C VAL A 81 6.63 -9.42 0.33
N CYS A 82 6.34 -8.99 1.55
CA CYS A 82 5.05 -8.39 1.89
C CYS A 82 5.20 -6.98 2.44
N ILE A 83 4.14 -6.20 2.30
CA ILE A 83 4.09 -4.80 2.73
C ILE A 83 2.70 -4.46 3.26
N ALA A 84 2.66 -3.65 4.30
CA ALA A 84 1.45 -3.02 4.82
C ALA A 84 1.70 -1.52 4.99
N ALA A 85 0.69 -0.70 4.70
CA ALA A 85 0.74 0.74 4.90
C ALA A 85 -0.48 1.22 5.70
N ARG A 86 -0.25 2.01 6.76
CA ARG A 86 -1.31 2.57 7.61
C ARG A 86 -0.79 3.79 8.36
N ASP A 87 -1.63 4.79 8.59
CA ASP A 87 -1.35 5.84 9.57
C ASP A 87 -1.38 5.22 10.99
N ILE A 88 -0.20 5.11 11.60
CA ILE A 88 -0.01 4.49 12.92
C ILE A 88 0.17 5.57 13.98
N ASN A 89 0.74 6.72 13.61
CA ASN A 89 1.06 7.78 14.55
C ASN A 89 -0.05 8.86 14.67
N GLY A 90 -1.07 8.83 13.80
CA GLY A 90 -2.20 9.75 13.78
C GLY A 90 -1.92 11.09 13.10
N ASP A 91 -0.87 11.20 12.30
CA ASP A 91 -0.51 12.44 11.58
C ASP A 91 -1.22 12.61 10.23
N GLY A 92 -2.08 11.65 9.85
CA GLY A 92 -2.83 11.65 8.61
C GLY A 92 -2.07 11.07 7.41
N MET A 93 -0.82 10.62 7.59
CA MET A 93 0.00 10.00 6.55
C MET A 93 0.38 8.57 6.95
N ALA A 94 0.56 7.69 5.98
CA ALA A 94 0.84 6.28 6.28
C ALA A 94 2.31 6.00 6.65
N GLU A 95 2.51 5.14 7.64
CA GLU A 95 3.76 4.41 7.89
C GLU A 95 3.73 3.03 7.22
N ILE A 96 4.89 2.36 7.18
CA ILE A 96 5.05 1.10 6.47
C ILE A 96 5.64 0.01 7.36
N ALA A 97 5.10 -1.20 7.22
CA ALA A 97 5.74 -2.44 7.67
C ALA A 97 6.10 -3.31 6.46
N VAL A 98 7.27 -3.96 6.50
CA VAL A 98 7.79 -4.81 5.43
C VAL A 98 8.19 -6.16 6.00
N GLY A 99 7.78 -7.23 5.32
CA GLY A 99 8.33 -8.57 5.52
C GLY A 99 9.30 -8.95 4.42
N GLY A 100 10.39 -9.65 4.76
CA GLY A 100 11.39 -10.10 3.80
C GLY A 100 12.19 -11.29 4.31
N GLN A 101 13.33 -11.56 3.67
CA GLN A 101 14.24 -12.65 4.05
C GLN A 101 13.61 -14.05 3.97
N TRP A 102 12.53 -14.21 3.20
CA TRP A 102 11.88 -15.51 3.07
C TRP A 102 12.79 -16.52 2.37
N ASN A 103 12.83 -17.74 2.89
CA ASN A 103 13.60 -18.84 2.33
C ASN A 103 12.72 -20.09 2.28
N ILE A 104 12.37 -20.53 1.07
CA ILE A 104 11.49 -21.68 0.86
C ILE A 104 12.09 -22.99 1.38
N GLY A 105 13.42 -23.11 1.41
CA GLY A 105 14.10 -24.33 1.87
C GLY A 105 14.38 -24.37 3.37
N GLU A 106 14.07 -23.30 4.09
CA GLU A 106 14.40 -23.13 5.50
C GLU A 106 13.52 -22.02 6.06
N SER A 107 12.44 -22.39 6.74
CA SER A 107 11.50 -21.46 7.36
C SER A 107 11.43 -21.62 8.87
N ASN A 108 12.11 -22.61 9.45
CA ASN A 108 12.04 -22.95 10.88
C ASN A 108 13.19 -22.37 11.72
N ASN A 109 14.17 -21.71 11.07
CA ASN A 109 15.28 -21.04 11.74
C ASN A 109 15.23 -19.51 11.56
N ALA A 110 15.06 -18.78 12.67
CA ALA A 110 14.93 -17.32 12.69
C ALA A 110 16.17 -16.57 12.13
N GLU A 111 17.38 -17.14 12.26
CA GLU A 111 18.61 -16.53 11.74
C GLU A 111 18.75 -16.70 10.22
N LYS A 112 18.03 -17.68 9.65
CA LYS A 112 18.14 -18.06 8.24
C LYS A 112 16.95 -17.63 7.40
N SER A 113 15.84 -17.26 8.02
CA SER A 113 14.57 -16.98 7.36
C SER A 113 13.71 -15.99 8.13
N GLY A 114 12.95 -15.22 7.37
CA GLY A 114 12.03 -14.23 7.90
C GLY A 114 12.74 -12.99 8.41
N ALA A 115 12.09 -11.85 8.23
CA ALA A 115 12.43 -10.60 8.87
C ALA A 115 11.22 -9.68 8.73
N VAL A 116 10.95 -8.89 9.77
CA VAL A 116 9.90 -7.87 9.77
C VAL A 116 10.54 -6.53 10.13
N PHE A 117 10.17 -5.48 9.42
CA PHE A 117 10.65 -4.13 9.66
C PHE A 117 9.49 -3.15 9.75
N TYR A 118 9.57 -2.22 10.70
CA TYR A 118 8.84 -0.96 10.65
C TYR A 118 9.74 0.08 9.99
N LEU A 119 9.23 0.80 8.99
CA LEU A 119 9.95 1.88 8.33
C LEU A 119 9.49 3.21 8.93
N LYS A 120 10.36 3.84 9.71
CA LYS A 120 10.09 5.14 10.34
C LYS A 120 10.30 6.28 9.33
N PRO A 121 9.29 7.12 9.07
CA PRO A 121 9.39 8.19 8.07
C PRO A 121 10.52 9.18 8.32
N SER A 122 11.10 9.71 7.24
CA SER A 122 11.89 10.93 7.28
C SER A 122 10.99 12.14 7.54
N VAL A 123 11.56 13.25 8.02
CA VAL A 123 10.79 14.49 8.30
C VAL A 123 10.02 14.98 7.06
N ASP A 124 10.62 14.85 5.87
CA ASP A 124 10.04 15.28 4.59
C ASP A 124 9.31 14.17 3.82
N ARG A 125 9.30 12.94 4.35
CA ARG A 125 8.83 11.68 3.73
C ARG A 125 9.37 11.37 2.33
N LYS A 126 10.33 12.15 1.83
CA LYS A 126 10.93 12.03 0.48
C LYS A 126 12.36 11.51 0.52
N ALA A 127 13.07 11.72 1.62
CA ALA A 127 14.32 11.04 1.90
C ALA A 127 14.08 9.56 2.28
N ASN A 128 15.15 8.78 2.35
CA ASN A 128 15.06 7.39 2.84
C ASN A 128 14.56 7.35 4.29
N TRP A 129 13.69 6.39 4.57
CA TRP A 129 13.15 6.13 5.89
C TRP A 129 14.11 5.27 6.70
N LEU A 130 14.03 5.36 8.03
CA LEU A 130 14.85 4.57 8.94
C LEU A 130 14.21 3.19 9.13
N PRO A 131 14.86 2.09 8.73
CA PRO A 131 14.36 0.75 9.03
C PRO A 131 14.62 0.38 10.49
N ILE A 132 13.56 -0.06 11.17
CA ILE A 132 13.60 -0.60 12.53
C ILE A 132 13.20 -2.07 12.44
N GLN A 133 14.16 -2.97 12.66
CA GLN A 133 13.89 -4.41 12.66
C GLN A 133 13.02 -4.78 13.87
N LEU A 134 11.96 -5.54 13.61
CA LEU A 134 11.06 -6.07 14.61
C LEU A 134 11.34 -7.56 14.85
N PRO A 135 10.94 -8.11 16.01
CA PRO A 135 10.97 -9.55 16.24
C PRO A 135 10.13 -10.31 15.20
N HIS A 136 10.57 -11.51 14.84
CA HIS A 136 9.80 -12.44 13.99
C HIS A 136 9.93 -13.87 14.50
N GLU A 137 8.92 -14.69 14.23
CA GLU A 137 8.89 -16.09 14.61
C GLU A 137 9.01 -16.96 13.35
N PRO A 138 9.86 -18.01 13.36
CA PRO A 138 9.94 -18.96 12.26
C PRO A 138 8.72 -19.89 12.25
N SER A 139 8.47 -20.56 11.12
CA SER A 139 7.43 -21.59 11.04
C SER A 139 7.81 -22.81 11.90
N THR A 140 6.82 -23.47 12.49
CA THR A 140 6.98 -24.75 13.20
C THR A 140 7.18 -25.93 12.25
#